data_AF-A0A7C7XEI2-F1
#
_entry.id   AF-A0A7C7XEI2-F1
#
_cell.length_a   1.000
_cell.length_b   1.000
_cell.length_c   1.000
_cell.angle_alpha   90.00
_cell.angle_beta   90.00
_cell.angle_gamma   90.00
#
_symmetry.space_group_name_H-M   'P 1'
#
loop_
_entity.id
_entity.type
_entity.pdbx_description
1 polymer ?
#
loop_
_entity_poly.entity_id
_entity_poly.type
_entity_poly.pdbx_seq_one_letter_code
_entity_poly.pdbx_strand_id
1 'polypeptide(L)'
;MDTLGNKESPLAEAADLVDVFRRLGLRTLGDVASLPADHLLARFGSPGLLAHRLSLGVDSRISQTHLISDVVIEESEIEPPAEGTETAVFLAKTLADAIHKRLSSEGLACARILIEVESEHGETCSRYWRNEHQFTPTAITDRVRWQLEGWCHPTSGPTGRLSLVRLVADEVVPDDGRQLGFWGGETPSDERVVRSLARIQGMLGPDAVTVVEHREGRRLPDIEQRVSLTVTGFDPDRSVATPEAMAAPWPGRLPAPLPAVVFQQAQQLIVTDADGQPVRVNGRGQIGGDPAYTQGELLGSHSIVGWGGPWFLDERWWDSAKKHRQARFQLLLADGTAHLCVVQSEKWWLEASYE
;
A
#
# COMPACT_ATOMS: atom_id res chain seq x y z
N MET A 1 -14.38 7.96 5.25
CA MET A 1 -14.81 6.84 6.10
C MET A 1 -15.98 6.21 5.37
N ASP A 2 -15.62 5.36 4.41
CA ASP A 2 -16.53 4.84 3.39
C ASP A 2 -17.52 3.85 3.99
N THR A 3 -18.79 4.21 3.95
CA THR A 3 -19.92 3.40 4.40
C THR A 3 -20.55 2.67 3.21
N LEU A 4 -19.77 1.93 2.45
CA LEU A 4 -20.29 1.03 1.39
C LEU A 4 -20.00 -0.45 1.65
N GLY A 5 -19.59 -0.77 2.87
CA GLY A 5 -19.43 -2.15 3.35
C GLY A 5 -20.16 -2.42 4.66
N ASN A 6 -21.33 -1.82 4.91
CA ASN A 6 -22.08 -2.15 6.11
C ASN A 6 -23.45 -2.76 5.82
N LYS A 7 -23.68 -3.91 6.47
CA LYS A 7 -24.98 -4.55 6.72
C LYS A 7 -26.00 -3.64 7.43
N GLU A 8 -25.68 -2.37 7.62
CA GLU A 8 -26.54 -1.37 8.24
C GLU A 8 -27.26 -0.56 7.15
N SER A 9 -28.20 -1.21 6.46
CA SER A 9 -29.41 -0.44 6.19
C SER A 9 -29.94 -0.02 7.57
N PRO A 10 -30.15 1.26 7.86
CA PRO A 10 -30.72 1.67 9.15
C PRO A 10 -32.18 1.20 9.30
N LEU A 11 -32.72 0.49 8.30
CA LEU A 11 -34.00 -0.19 8.28
C LEU A 11 -33.89 -1.73 8.32
N ALA A 12 -32.70 -2.31 8.51
CA ALA A 12 -32.54 -3.76 8.61
C ALA A 12 -33.44 -4.38 9.70
N GLU A 13 -33.71 -3.63 10.77
CA GLU A 13 -34.57 -4.03 11.90
C GLU A 13 -35.89 -3.21 11.96
N ALA A 14 -36.25 -2.52 10.87
CA ALA A 14 -37.43 -1.63 10.87
C ALA A 14 -38.75 -2.38 11.10
N ALA A 15 -38.85 -3.61 10.61
CA ALA A 15 -40.04 -4.44 10.77
C ALA A 15 -40.31 -4.76 12.25
N ASP A 16 -39.25 -5.09 13.00
CA ASP A 16 -39.34 -5.43 14.42
C ASP A 16 -39.70 -4.20 15.26
N LEU A 17 -39.10 -3.04 14.96
CA LEU A 17 -39.43 -1.79 15.62
C LEU A 17 -40.90 -1.38 15.39
N VAL A 18 -41.38 -1.52 14.16
CA VAL A 18 -42.78 -1.22 13.81
C VAL A 18 -43.75 -2.19 14.51
N ASP A 19 -43.40 -3.47 14.64
CA ASP A 19 -44.23 -4.42 15.39
C ASP A 19 -44.33 -4.03 16.87
N VAL A 20 -43.21 -3.64 17.48
CA VAL A 20 -43.19 -3.15 18.87
C VAL A 20 -44.02 -1.86 19.02
N PHE A 21 -43.93 -0.92 18.07
CA PHE A 21 -44.77 0.28 18.07
C PHE A 21 -46.26 -0.03 18.00
N ARG A 22 -46.66 -0.98 17.14
CA ARG A 22 -48.08 -1.42 17.07
C ARG A 22 -48.56 -2.02 18.38
N ARG A 23 -47.73 -2.83 19.05
CA ARG A 23 -48.04 -3.40 20.37
C ARG A 23 -48.14 -2.34 21.47
N LEU A 24 -47.42 -1.23 21.32
CA LEU A 24 -47.48 -0.07 22.22
C LEU A 24 -48.60 0.93 21.87
N GLY A 25 -49.36 0.67 20.80
CA GLY A 25 -50.46 1.52 20.37
C GLY A 25 -50.09 2.65 19.42
N LEU A 26 -48.83 2.76 19.00
CA LEU A 26 -48.36 3.72 18.01
C LEU A 26 -48.60 3.12 16.61
N ARG A 27 -49.69 3.52 15.96
CA ARG A 27 -50.18 2.94 14.71
C ARG A 27 -49.98 3.86 13.50
N THR A 28 -49.77 5.15 13.76
CA THR A 28 -49.56 6.17 12.72
C THR A 28 -48.21 6.85 12.89
N LEU A 29 -47.70 7.44 11.81
CA LEU A 29 -46.51 8.31 11.88
C LEU A 29 -46.75 9.50 12.83
N GLY A 30 -47.98 10.01 12.88
CA GLY A 30 -48.37 11.08 13.80
C GLY A 30 -48.22 10.67 15.28
N ASP A 31 -48.51 9.41 15.61
CA ASP A 31 -48.35 8.90 16.98
C ASP A 31 -46.87 8.90 17.38
N VAL A 32 -45.99 8.47 16.48
CA VAL A 32 -44.53 8.46 16.71
C VAL A 32 -43.97 9.88 16.77
N ALA A 33 -44.40 10.77 15.87
CA ALA A 33 -44.01 12.18 15.82
C ALA A 33 -44.50 13.00 17.03
N SER A 34 -45.55 12.54 17.71
CA SER A 34 -46.08 13.21 18.91
C SER A 34 -45.26 12.93 20.18
N LEU A 35 -44.35 11.95 20.15
CA LEU A 35 -43.54 11.55 21.29
C LEU A 35 -42.22 12.35 21.36
N PRO A 36 -41.69 12.64 22.56
CA PRO A 36 -40.37 13.25 22.68
C PRO A 36 -39.27 12.35 22.08
N ALA A 37 -38.40 12.93 21.26
CA ALA A 37 -37.28 12.22 20.62
C ALA A 37 -36.38 11.50 21.63
N ASP A 38 -36.14 12.11 22.80
CA ASP A 38 -35.31 11.54 23.86
C ASP A 38 -35.91 10.25 24.45
N HIS A 39 -37.24 10.12 24.47
CA HIS A 39 -37.91 8.91 24.95
C HIS A 39 -37.77 7.76 23.97
N LEU A 40 -37.84 8.05 22.67
CA LEU A 40 -37.63 7.06 21.62
C LEU A 40 -36.16 6.64 21.54
N LEU A 41 -35.23 7.58 21.74
CA LEU A 41 -33.79 7.29 21.83
C LEU A 41 -33.47 6.43 23.06
N ALA A 42 -33.99 6.77 24.24
CA ALA A 42 -33.70 6.05 25.48
C ALA A 42 -34.20 4.59 25.45
N ARG A 43 -35.29 4.32 24.72
CA ARG A 43 -35.95 3.01 24.73
C ARG A 43 -35.66 2.15 23.51
N PHE A 44 -35.38 2.75 22.36
CA PHE A 44 -35.18 2.05 21.09
C PHE A 44 -33.86 2.44 20.40
N GLY A 45 -33.03 3.27 21.03
CA GLY A 45 -31.74 3.67 20.50
C GLY A 45 -31.83 4.48 19.20
N SER A 46 -30.78 4.41 18.39
CA SER A 46 -30.68 5.08 17.09
C SER A 46 -31.85 4.76 16.14
N PRO A 47 -32.36 3.51 16.05
CA PRO A 47 -33.55 3.20 15.24
C PRO A 47 -34.80 3.98 15.65
N GLY A 48 -35.07 4.14 16.95
CA GLY A 48 -36.22 4.92 17.43
C GLY A 48 -36.10 6.41 17.12
N LEU A 49 -34.90 6.97 17.28
CA LEU A 49 -34.63 8.37 16.94
C LEU A 49 -34.77 8.62 15.43
N LEU A 50 -34.33 7.68 14.60
CA LEU A 50 -34.52 7.74 13.16
C LEU A 50 -36.00 7.67 12.77
N ALA A 51 -36.76 6.74 13.36
CA ALA A 51 -38.20 6.63 13.11
C ALA A 51 -38.94 7.93 13.47
N HIS A 52 -38.56 8.59 14.57
CA HIS A 52 -39.11 9.90 14.95
C HIS A 52 -38.84 10.98 13.88
N ARG A 53 -37.59 11.10 13.42
CA ARG A 53 -37.21 12.08 12.39
C ARG A 53 -37.93 11.83 11.06
N LEU A 54 -38.00 10.57 10.64
CA LEU A 54 -38.73 10.18 9.42
C LEU A 54 -40.24 10.44 9.55
N SER A 55 -40.82 10.26 10.75
CA SER A 55 -42.24 10.58 11.00
C SER A 55 -42.54 12.08 10.94
N LEU A 56 -41.53 12.92 11.16
CA LEU A 56 -41.58 14.38 10.95
C LEU A 56 -41.27 14.80 9.51
N GLY A 57 -41.01 13.85 8.60
CA GLY A 57 -40.60 14.15 7.22
C GLY A 57 -39.17 14.68 7.11
N VAL A 58 -38.35 14.54 8.15
CA VAL A 58 -36.95 14.97 8.14
C VAL A 58 -36.08 13.78 7.75
N ASP A 59 -35.60 13.81 6.50
CA ASP A 59 -34.60 12.88 5.99
C ASP A 59 -33.29 13.64 5.75
N SER A 60 -32.30 13.39 6.61
CA SER A 60 -30.97 14.02 6.51
C SER A 60 -30.03 13.27 5.57
N ARG A 61 -30.51 12.24 4.86
CA ARG A 61 -29.70 11.55 3.87
C ARG A 61 -29.40 12.50 2.73
N ILE A 62 -28.11 12.67 2.45
CA ILE A 62 -27.64 13.40 1.26
C ILE A 62 -28.04 12.55 0.05
N SER A 63 -28.65 13.16 -0.98
CA SER A 63 -28.85 12.50 -2.27
C SER A 63 -27.50 12.01 -2.76
N GLN A 64 -27.31 10.69 -2.77
CA GLN A 64 -26.18 10.08 -3.45
C GLN A 64 -26.46 10.17 -4.95
N THR A 65 -25.68 10.98 -5.66
CA THR A 65 -25.64 11.00 -7.14
C THR A 65 -24.78 9.89 -7.72
N HIS A 66 -24.11 9.09 -6.87
CA HIS A 66 -23.40 7.91 -7.32
C HIS A 66 -24.42 6.84 -7.73
N LEU A 67 -24.43 6.52 -9.02
CA LEU A 67 -24.99 5.27 -9.49
C LEU A 67 -24.36 4.13 -8.69
N ILE A 68 -25.22 3.22 -8.24
CA ILE A 68 -24.80 1.91 -7.73
C ILE A 68 -23.82 1.36 -8.77
N SER A 69 -22.61 1.02 -8.34
CA SER A 69 -21.59 0.40 -9.19
C SER A 69 -22.27 -0.76 -9.91
N ASP A 70 -22.51 -0.63 -11.21
CA ASP A 70 -23.05 -1.73 -12.01
C ASP A 70 -21.93 -2.75 -12.11
N VAL A 71 -21.92 -3.68 -11.15
CA VAL A 71 -21.00 -4.81 -11.15
C VAL A 71 -21.32 -5.61 -12.40
N VAL A 72 -20.47 -5.49 -13.42
CA VAL A 72 -20.61 -6.26 -14.66
C VAL A 72 -19.93 -7.59 -14.46
N ILE A 73 -20.72 -8.67 -14.50
CA ILE A 73 -20.25 -10.05 -14.39
C ILE A 73 -20.41 -10.71 -15.74
N GLU A 74 -19.34 -11.30 -16.25
CA GLU A 74 -19.36 -12.17 -17.42
C GLU A 74 -18.65 -13.48 -17.05
N GLU A 75 -19.28 -14.61 -17.35
CA GLU A 75 -18.75 -15.93 -17.06
C GLU A 75 -18.92 -16.89 -18.24
N SER A 76 -18.04 -17.87 -18.33
CA SER A 76 -18.12 -18.95 -19.31
C SER A 76 -17.74 -20.28 -18.66
N GLU A 77 -18.56 -21.29 -18.90
CA GLU A 77 -18.22 -22.68 -18.64
C GLU A 77 -17.19 -23.18 -19.65
N ILE A 78 -16.31 -24.08 -19.20
CA ILE A 78 -15.31 -24.77 -20.00
C ILE A 78 -15.80 -26.21 -20.19
N GLU A 79 -16.43 -26.48 -21.33
CA GLU A 79 -16.94 -27.82 -21.67
C GLU A 79 -16.19 -28.41 -22.87
N PRO A 80 -15.47 -29.55 -22.73
CA PRO A 80 -15.21 -30.27 -21.48
C PRO A 80 -14.19 -29.55 -20.58
N PRO A 81 -14.17 -29.81 -19.25
CA PRO A 81 -13.18 -29.24 -18.34
C PRO A 81 -11.75 -29.44 -18.85
N ALA A 82 -10.95 -28.37 -18.85
CA ALA A 82 -9.65 -28.35 -19.50
C ALA A 82 -8.48 -28.28 -18.49
N GLU A 83 -7.42 -29.06 -18.75
CA GLU A 83 -6.14 -28.94 -18.02
C GLU A 83 -5.32 -27.73 -18.49
N GLY A 84 -5.50 -27.33 -19.77
CA GLY A 84 -4.73 -26.26 -20.39
C GLY A 84 -5.25 -24.88 -20.03
N THR A 85 -4.35 -24.01 -19.56
CA THR A 85 -4.63 -22.59 -19.29
C THR A 85 -5.05 -21.82 -20.55
N GLU A 86 -4.66 -22.31 -21.73
CA GLU A 86 -4.96 -21.69 -23.03
C GLU A 86 -6.46 -21.59 -23.31
N THR A 87 -7.24 -22.62 -22.99
CA THR A 87 -8.70 -22.62 -23.18
C THR A 87 -9.37 -21.57 -22.31
N ALA A 88 -8.98 -21.51 -21.04
CA ALA A 88 -9.48 -20.52 -20.09
C ALA A 88 -9.12 -19.09 -20.52
N VAL A 89 -7.89 -18.85 -20.99
CA VAL A 89 -7.45 -17.55 -21.52
C VAL A 89 -8.23 -17.16 -22.78
N PHE A 90 -8.53 -18.11 -23.66
CA PHE A 90 -9.31 -17.86 -24.87
C PHE A 90 -10.74 -17.42 -24.54
N LEU A 91 -11.41 -18.12 -23.63
CA LEU A 91 -12.76 -17.75 -23.18
C LEU A 91 -12.73 -16.41 -22.45
N ALA A 92 -11.76 -16.20 -21.56
CA ALA A 92 -11.57 -14.95 -20.85
C ALA A 92 -11.39 -13.75 -21.78
N LYS A 93 -10.70 -13.91 -22.92
CA LYS A 93 -10.60 -12.85 -23.92
C LYS A 93 -11.96 -12.42 -24.44
N THR A 94 -12.84 -13.39 -24.71
CA THR A 94 -14.20 -13.14 -25.19
C THR A 94 -15.04 -12.42 -24.13
N LEU A 95 -14.93 -12.85 -22.87
CA LEU A 95 -15.57 -12.18 -21.73
C LEU A 95 -15.04 -10.75 -21.53
N ALA A 96 -13.73 -10.54 -21.64
CA ALA A 96 -13.11 -9.23 -21.53
C ALA A 96 -13.58 -8.26 -22.63
N ASP A 97 -13.69 -8.74 -23.86
CA ASP A 97 -14.26 -7.97 -24.98
C ASP A 97 -15.74 -7.61 -24.72
N ALA A 98 -16.53 -8.53 -24.16
CA ALA A 98 -17.93 -8.31 -23.80
C ALA A 98 -18.09 -7.25 -22.69
N ILE A 99 -17.31 -7.36 -21.60
CA ILE A 99 -17.28 -6.36 -20.51
C ILE A 99 -16.92 -4.99 -21.08
N HIS A 100 -15.84 -4.90 -21.86
CA HIS A 100 -15.38 -3.63 -22.43
C HIS A 100 -16.43 -3.01 -23.35
N LYS A 101 -17.09 -3.80 -24.19
CA LYS A 101 -18.15 -3.33 -25.09
C LYS A 101 -19.37 -2.82 -24.32
N ARG A 102 -19.77 -3.51 -23.24
CA ARG A 102 -20.88 -3.09 -22.39
C ARG A 102 -20.59 -1.77 -21.70
N LEU A 103 -19.45 -1.69 -21.00
CA LEU A 103 -19.04 -0.49 -20.27
C LEU A 103 -18.85 0.72 -21.20
N SER A 104 -18.18 0.53 -22.35
CA SER A 104 -17.98 1.62 -23.31
C SER A 104 -19.29 2.15 -23.91
N SER A 105 -20.31 1.30 -24.07
CA SER A 105 -21.64 1.74 -24.55
C SER A 105 -22.37 2.66 -23.57
N GLU A 106 -21.97 2.64 -22.30
CA GLU A 106 -22.51 3.45 -21.20
C GLU A 106 -21.57 4.61 -20.83
N GLY A 107 -20.44 4.79 -21.53
CA GLY A 107 -19.43 5.81 -21.22
C GLY A 107 -18.64 5.49 -19.95
N LEU A 108 -18.46 4.21 -19.65
CA LEU A 108 -17.80 3.69 -18.45
C LEU A 108 -16.54 2.88 -18.81
N ALA A 109 -15.63 2.81 -17.85
CA ALA A 109 -14.38 2.06 -17.91
C ALA A 109 -14.20 1.20 -16.64
N CYS A 110 -13.56 0.04 -16.79
CA CYS A 110 -13.23 -0.83 -15.67
C CYS A 110 -11.88 -0.42 -15.05
N ALA A 111 -11.89 -0.01 -13.79
CA ALA A 111 -10.68 0.33 -13.01
C ALA A 111 -10.21 -0.85 -12.15
N ARG A 112 -11.12 -1.72 -11.70
CA ARG A 112 -10.79 -2.92 -10.93
C ARG A 112 -11.59 -4.13 -11.42
N ILE A 113 -10.90 -5.22 -11.68
CA ILE A 113 -11.48 -6.48 -12.14
C ILE A 113 -11.11 -7.63 -11.19
N LEU A 114 -12.10 -8.44 -10.83
CA LEU A 114 -11.89 -9.74 -10.19
C LEU A 114 -11.84 -10.80 -11.28
N ILE A 115 -10.82 -11.64 -11.22
CA ILE A 115 -10.71 -12.83 -12.06
C ILE A 115 -10.92 -14.01 -11.14
N GLU A 116 -11.89 -14.85 -11.47
CA GLU A 116 -12.17 -16.10 -10.78
C GLU A 116 -12.11 -17.27 -11.75
N VAL A 117 -11.60 -18.40 -11.28
CA VAL A 117 -11.69 -19.68 -11.97
C VAL A 117 -12.15 -20.76 -11.01
N GLU A 118 -12.88 -21.72 -11.54
CA GLU A 118 -13.34 -22.89 -10.80
C GLU A 118 -12.75 -24.16 -11.41
N SER A 119 -12.45 -25.14 -10.56
CA SER A 119 -12.07 -26.48 -10.98
C SER A 119 -13.25 -27.44 -11.01
N GLU A 120 -13.12 -28.56 -11.69
CA GLU A 120 -14.10 -29.66 -11.70
C GLU A 120 -14.37 -30.23 -10.29
N HIS A 121 -13.49 -29.95 -9.32
CA HIS A 121 -13.65 -30.35 -7.92
C HIS A 121 -14.44 -29.31 -7.09
N GLY A 122 -14.91 -28.22 -7.71
CA GLY A 122 -15.61 -27.13 -7.04
C GLY A 122 -14.68 -26.19 -6.25
N GLU A 123 -13.38 -26.24 -6.50
CA GLU A 123 -12.42 -25.32 -5.89
C GLU A 123 -12.44 -24.00 -6.68
N THR A 124 -12.65 -22.88 -5.99
CA THR A 124 -12.59 -21.55 -6.60
C THR A 124 -11.30 -20.85 -6.20
N CYS A 125 -10.62 -20.28 -7.19
CA CYS A 125 -9.51 -19.36 -6.97
C CYS A 125 -9.88 -18.00 -7.57
N SER A 126 -9.64 -16.93 -6.81
CA SER A 126 -9.95 -15.57 -7.26
C SER A 126 -8.86 -14.56 -6.89
N ARG A 127 -8.74 -13.50 -7.69
CA ARG A 127 -7.82 -12.39 -7.43
C ARG A 127 -8.29 -11.10 -8.07
N TYR A 128 -8.20 -10.01 -7.31
CA TYR A 128 -8.44 -8.66 -7.83
C TYR A 128 -7.20 -8.10 -8.52
N TRP A 129 -7.45 -7.40 -9.63
CA TRP A 129 -6.47 -6.60 -10.35
C TRP A 129 -7.01 -5.19 -10.49
N ARG A 130 -6.16 -4.20 -10.24
CA ARG A 130 -6.47 -2.79 -10.42
C ARG A 130 -5.60 -2.22 -11.54
N ASN A 131 -6.17 -1.30 -12.32
CA ASN A 131 -5.44 -0.43 -13.23
C ASN A 131 -5.85 1.01 -12.93
N GLU A 132 -4.93 1.97 -13.08
CA GLU A 132 -5.20 3.35 -12.65
C GLU A 132 -6.22 4.07 -13.53
N HIS A 133 -6.23 3.78 -14.82
CA HIS A 133 -7.09 4.47 -15.77
C HIS A 133 -8.23 3.56 -16.24
N GLN A 134 -7.93 2.61 -17.12
CA GLN A 134 -8.91 1.67 -17.64
C GLN A 134 -8.26 0.35 -18.02
N PHE A 135 -8.96 -0.75 -17.81
CA PHE A 135 -8.58 -2.03 -18.39
C PHE A 135 -8.94 -2.07 -19.88
N THR A 136 -7.96 -2.41 -20.72
CA THR A 136 -8.21 -2.87 -22.09
C THR A 136 -8.53 -4.36 -22.09
N PRO A 137 -9.27 -4.88 -23.08
CA PRO A 137 -9.53 -6.33 -23.18
C PRO A 137 -8.25 -7.17 -23.21
N THR A 138 -7.20 -6.67 -23.89
CA THR A 138 -5.89 -7.32 -23.94
C THR A 138 -5.22 -7.33 -22.58
N ALA A 139 -5.29 -6.24 -21.81
CA ALA A 139 -4.74 -6.18 -20.46
C ALA A 139 -5.46 -7.15 -19.52
N ILE A 140 -6.79 -7.26 -19.59
CA ILE A 140 -7.57 -8.25 -18.81
C ILE A 140 -7.13 -9.67 -19.17
N THR A 141 -7.04 -9.97 -20.47
CA THR A 141 -6.62 -11.29 -20.96
C THR A 141 -5.22 -11.66 -20.46
N ASP A 142 -4.28 -10.70 -20.47
CA ASP A 142 -2.93 -10.88 -19.94
C ASP A 142 -2.94 -11.16 -18.42
N ARG A 143 -3.79 -10.46 -17.64
CA ARG A 143 -3.95 -10.74 -16.19
C ARG A 143 -4.47 -12.14 -15.92
N VAL A 144 -5.44 -12.62 -16.71
CA VAL A 144 -5.97 -13.98 -16.58
C VAL A 144 -4.87 -14.99 -16.85
N ARG A 145 -4.07 -14.81 -17.91
CA ARG A 145 -2.94 -15.67 -18.21
C ARG A 145 -1.94 -15.72 -17.05
N TRP A 146 -1.50 -14.56 -16.54
CA TRP A 146 -0.53 -14.52 -15.45
C TRP A 146 -1.05 -15.13 -14.15
N GLN A 147 -2.34 -14.95 -13.87
CA GLN A 147 -2.98 -15.52 -12.71
C GLN A 147 -3.03 -17.05 -12.80
N LEU A 148 -3.41 -17.59 -13.96
CA LEU A 148 -3.39 -19.03 -14.21
C LEU A 148 -1.97 -19.61 -14.13
N GLU A 149 -0.97 -18.95 -14.74
CA GLU A 149 0.45 -19.37 -14.65
C GLU A 149 0.98 -19.36 -13.21
N GLY A 150 0.60 -18.35 -12.41
CA GLY A 150 0.97 -18.25 -11.00
C GLY A 150 0.31 -19.30 -10.11
N TRP A 151 -0.90 -19.74 -10.48
CA TRP A 151 -1.61 -20.82 -9.78
C TRP A 151 -1.17 -22.22 -10.18
N CYS A 152 -0.50 -22.40 -11.32
CA CYS A 152 0.13 -23.67 -11.68
C CYS A 152 1.27 -24.08 -10.71
N HIS A 153 1.64 -23.24 -9.74
CA HIS A 153 2.54 -23.61 -8.65
C HIS A 153 1.75 -24.11 -7.42
N PRO A 154 2.10 -25.28 -6.85
CA PRO A 154 1.21 -26.16 -6.08
C PRO A 154 0.78 -25.67 -4.69
N THR A 155 1.03 -24.40 -4.33
CA THR A 155 0.75 -23.87 -2.99
C THR A 155 -0.52 -23.01 -2.92
N SER A 156 -1.12 -22.62 -4.05
CA SER A 156 -2.26 -21.67 -4.02
C SER A 156 -3.22 -21.75 -5.24
N GLY A 157 -3.08 -22.73 -6.13
CA GLY A 157 -3.95 -22.90 -7.30
C GLY A 157 -4.94 -24.06 -7.17
N PRO A 158 -5.92 -24.15 -8.10
CA PRO A 158 -6.86 -25.27 -8.14
C PRO A 158 -6.15 -26.57 -8.51
N THR A 159 -6.56 -27.68 -7.89
CA THR A 159 -5.92 -29.00 -8.02
C THR A 159 -6.46 -29.80 -9.22
N GLY A 160 -7.57 -29.36 -9.83
CA GLY A 160 -8.25 -30.04 -10.94
C GLY A 160 -8.36 -29.26 -12.23
N ARG A 161 -8.98 -29.87 -13.25
CA ARG A 161 -9.27 -29.24 -14.55
C ARG A 161 -10.17 -28.03 -14.36
N LEU A 162 -9.94 -26.97 -15.11
CA LEU A 162 -10.74 -25.76 -15.06
C LEU A 162 -12.10 -26.02 -15.72
N SER A 163 -13.18 -25.74 -14.98
CA SER A 163 -14.58 -25.90 -15.41
C SER A 163 -15.26 -24.56 -15.68
N LEU A 164 -14.79 -23.46 -15.10
CA LEU A 164 -15.39 -22.14 -15.26
C LEU A 164 -14.38 -21.00 -15.16
N VAL A 165 -14.60 -19.95 -15.94
CA VAL A 165 -13.90 -18.66 -15.83
C VAL A 165 -14.93 -17.55 -15.67
N ARG A 166 -14.75 -16.70 -14.66
CA ARG A 166 -15.58 -15.53 -14.39
C ARG A 166 -14.73 -14.27 -14.28
N LEU A 167 -15.21 -13.22 -14.93
CA LEU A 167 -14.65 -11.87 -14.85
C LEU A 167 -15.71 -10.95 -14.25
N VAL A 168 -15.34 -10.21 -13.21
CA VAL A 168 -16.23 -9.25 -12.55
C VAL A 168 -15.59 -7.87 -12.58
N ALA A 169 -16.18 -6.93 -13.32
CA ALA A 169 -15.84 -5.51 -13.22
C ALA A 169 -16.39 -4.96 -11.91
N ASP A 170 -15.53 -4.89 -10.91
CA ASP A 170 -15.88 -4.57 -9.53
C ASP A 170 -15.89 -3.06 -9.27
N GLU A 171 -14.95 -2.33 -9.90
CA GLU A 171 -14.90 -0.88 -9.85
C GLU A 171 -15.01 -0.33 -11.28
N VAL A 172 -16.13 0.33 -11.54
CA VAL A 172 -16.47 0.94 -12.82
C VAL A 172 -16.52 2.45 -12.64
N VAL A 173 -15.78 3.18 -13.47
CA VAL A 173 -15.62 4.63 -13.41
C VAL A 173 -16.05 5.25 -14.74
N PRO A 174 -16.40 6.55 -14.79
CA PRO A 174 -16.58 7.26 -16.05
C PRO A 174 -15.35 7.11 -16.95
N ASP A 175 -15.56 6.85 -18.24
CA ASP A 175 -14.49 6.87 -19.24
C ASP A 175 -14.20 8.32 -19.64
N ASP A 176 -13.43 9.01 -18.79
CA ASP A 176 -13.02 10.41 -18.99
C ASP A 176 -11.99 10.57 -20.13
N GLY A 177 -11.62 9.46 -20.79
CA GLY A 177 -10.60 9.41 -21.81
C GLY A 177 -9.19 9.58 -21.25
N ARG A 178 -8.21 9.22 -22.08
CA ARG A 178 -6.78 9.30 -21.73
C ARG A 178 -6.04 10.24 -22.66
N GLN A 179 -5.36 11.24 -22.10
CA GLN A 179 -4.43 12.06 -22.87
C GLN A 179 -3.07 11.36 -22.96
N LEU A 180 -2.68 10.94 -24.16
CA LEU A 180 -1.34 10.40 -24.41
C LEU A 180 -0.31 11.53 -24.29
N GLY A 181 0.79 11.27 -23.58
CA GLY A 181 1.87 12.24 -23.42
C GLY A 181 2.52 12.54 -24.77
N PHE A 182 2.57 13.82 -25.13
CA PHE A 182 3.14 14.27 -26.40
C PHE A 182 4.68 14.20 -26.42
N TRP A 183 5.30 14.24 -25.24
CA TRP A 183 6.74 14.10 -25.01
C TRP A 183 6.98 13.29 -23.74
N GLY A 184 7.59 12.11 -23.86
CA GLY A 184 7.95 11.27 -22.70
C GLY A 184 6.78 10.64 -21.94
N GLY A 185 5.58 10.56 -22.52
CA GLY A 185 4.51 9.74 -21.95
C GLY A 185 4.74 8.25 -22.17
N GLU A 186 4.02 7.41 -21.40
CA GLU A 186 4.09 5.94 -21.45
C GLU A 186 4.35 5.43 -22.88
N THR A 187 5.58 4.95 -23.06
CA THR A 187 5.99 4.32 -24.30
C THR A 187 5.54 2.85 -24.28
N PRO A 188 5.44 2.19 -25.44
CA PRO A 188 5.28 0.73 -25.49
C PRO A 188 6.37 -0.03 -24.71
N SER A 189 7.51 0.63 -24.42
CA SER A 189 8.56 0.10 -23.56
C SER A 189 8.12 0.07 -22.09
N ASP A 190 7.42 1.09 -21.61
CA ASP A 190 6.97 1.19 -20.22
C ASP A 190 5.90 0.14 -19.92
N GLU A 191 4.94 -0.05 -20.84
CA GLU A 191 4.00 -1.18 -20.78
C GLU A 191 4.72 -2.54 -20.75
N ARG A 192 5.82 -2.69 -21.51
CA ARG A 192 6.61 -3.93 -21.53
C ARG A 192 7.40 -4.15 -20.23
N VAL A 193 7.82 -3.09 -19.56
CA VAL A 193 8.46 -3.15 -18.23
C VAL A 193 7.44 -3.58 -17.18
N VAL A 194 6.27 -2.93 -17.12
CA VAL A 194 5.16 -3.30 -16.22
C VAL A 194 4.79 -4.77 -16.41
N ARG A 195 4.70 -5.21 -17.68
CA ARG A 195 4.43 -6.61 -18.05
C ARG A 195 5.46 -7.59 -17.51
N SER A 196 6.74 -7.26 -17.67
CA SER A 196 7.85 -8.09 -17.20
C SER A 196 7.86 -8.21 -15.68
N LEU A 197 7.66 -7.10 -14.96
CA LEU A 197 7.62 -7.08 -13.50
C LEU A 197 6.43 -7.89 -12.96
N ALA A 198 5.24 -7.72 -13.54
CA ALA A 198 4.06 -8.50 -13.17
C ALA A 198 4.26 -10.01 -13.39
N ARG A 199 4.93 -10.40 -14.48
CA ARG A 199 5.27 -11.81 -14.74
C ARG A 199 6.24 -12.38 -13.70
N ILE A 200 7.28 -11.64 -13.34
CA ILE A 200 8.24 -12.06 -12.31
C ILE A 200 7.53 -12.25 -10.97
N GLN A 201 6.60 -11.37 -10.61
CA GLN A 201 5.78 -11.53 -9.40
C GLN A 201 4.85 -12.74 -9.46
N GLY A 202 4.24 -13.02 -10.62
CA GLY A 202 3.41 -14.22 -10.80
C GLY A 202 4.20 -15.51 -10.60
N MET A 203 5.45 -15.54 -11.06
CA MET A 203 6.33 -16.72 -10.95
C MET A 203 6.97 -16.89 -9.57
N LEU A 204 7.44 -15.80 -8.95
CA LEU A 204 8.27 -15.85 -7.73
C LEU A 204 7.50 -15.44 -6.46
N GLY A 205 6.23 -15.05 -6.60
CA GLY A 205 5.41 -14.55 -5.50
C GLY A 205 5.46 -13.02 -5.34
N PRO A 206 4.52 -12.45 -4.57
CA PRO A 206 4.32 -11.01 -4.46
C PRO A 206 5.52 -10.27 -3.88
N ASP A 207 6.31 -10.91 -3.02
CA ASP A 207 7.44 -10.29 -2.31
C ASP A 207 8.76 -10.35 -3.09
N ALA A 208 8.79 -11.05 -4.22
CA ALA A 208 10.01 -11.22 -5.01
C ALA A 208 10.42 -9.95 -5.79
N VAL A 209 9.48 -9.05 -6.04
CA VAL A 209 9.74 -7.76 -6.68
C VAL A 209 9.43 -6.65 -5.69
N THR A 210 10.46 -5.88 -5.33
CA THR A 210 10.36 -4.77 -4.38
C THR A 210 10.71 -3.46 -5.05
N VAL A 211 10.00 -2.40 -4.65
CA VAL A 211 10.32 -1.01 -5.00
C VAL A 211 10.67 -0.23 -3.74
N VAL A 212 11.40 0.86 -3.92
CA VAL A 212 11.75 1.77 -2.83
C VAL A 212 10.57 2.71 -2.61
N GLU A 213 9.99 2.65 -1.42
CA GLU A 213 9.02 3.64 -0.94
C GLU A 213 9.72 4.59 0.02
N HIS A 214 9.61 5.89 -0.26
CA HIS A 214 10.06 6.93 0.65
C HIS A 214 9.01 7.12 1.75
N ARG A 215 9.37 6.81 2.99
CA ARG A 215 8.54 7.00 4.17
C ARG A 215 9.06 8.14 5.03
N GLU A 216 8.21 8.58 5.95
CA GLU A 216 8.62 9.53 6.98
C GLU A 216 9.54 8.84 7.98
N GLY A 217 10.65 9.48 8.33
CA GLY A 217 11.62 8.93 9.26
C GLY A 217 12.82 9.86 9.44
N ARG A 218 13.64 9.59 10.46
CA ARG A 218 14.88 10.35 10.72
C ARG A 218 16.14 9.54 10.47
N ARG A 219 16.01 8.25 10.16
CA ARG A 219 17.11 7.36 9.79
C ARG A 219 16.93 6.85 8.37
N LEU A 220 18.04 6.55 7.71
CA LEU A 220 18.04 6.05 6.35
C LEU A 220 17.18 4.78 6.20
N PRO A 221 17.22 3.78 7.13
CA PRO A 221 16.32 2.62 7.07
C PRO A 221 14.83 2.92 7.32
N ASP A 222 14.52 4.07 7.95
CA ASP A 222 13.14 4.49 8.17
C ASP A 222 12.61 5.27 6.95
N ILE A 223 13.49 6.01 6.26
CA ILE A 223 13.17 6.86 5.12
C ILE A 223 13.02 6.03 3.85
N GLU A 224 13.90 5.06 3.61
CA GLU A 224 13.85 4.20 2.42
C GLU A 224 13.49 2.78 2.81
N GLN A 225 12.23 2.39 2.55
CA GLN A 225 11.79 1.01 2.77
C GLN A 225 11.58 0.31 1.43
N ARG A 226 12.19 -0.87 1.30
CA ARG A 226 11.83 -1.80 0.24
C ARG A 226 10.49 -2.43 0.58
N VAL A 227 9.49 -2.16 -0.23
CA VAL A 227 8.15 -2.71 -0.11
C VAL A 227 7.82 -3.51 -1.35
N SER A 228 6.96 -4.53 -1.21
CA SER A 228 6.48 -5.30 -2.35
C SER A 228 5.83 -4.36 -3.36
N LEU A 229 6.15 -4.57 -4.63
CA LEU A 229 5.56 -3.85 -5.76
C LEU A 229 4.01 -3.92 -5.75
N THR A 230 3.45 -5.00 -5.20
CA THR A 230 2.00 -5.21 -5.06
C THR A 230 1.36 -4.25 -4.05
N VAL A 231 2.11 -3.87 -3.01
CA VAL A 231 1.61 -3.06 -1.90
C VAL A 231 1.55 -1.58 -2.29
N THR A 232 2.46 -1.11 -3.13
CA THR A 232 2.55 0.30 -3.51
C THR A 232 1.60 0.70 -4.63
N GLY A 233 1.06 -0.27 -5.39
CA GLY A 233 0.55 0.00 -6.73
C GLY A 233 1.72 0.43 -7.62
N PHE A 234 2.16 -0.41 -8.55
CA PHE A 234 3.24 0.00 -9.45
C PHE A 234 2.73 1.07 -10.42
N ASP A 235 3.19 2.30 -10.23
CA ASP A 235 3.03 3.39 -11.17
C ASP A 235 4.44 3.90 -11.53
N PRO A 236 4.90 3.68 -12.78
CA PRO A 236 6.19 4.17 -13.25
C PRO A 236 6.27 5.70 -13.35
N ASP A 237 5.12 6.38 -13.39
CA ASP A 237 4.99 7.83 -13.55
C ASP A 237 4.65 8.54 -12.23
N ARG A 238 4.55 7.80 -11.11
CA ARG A 238 4.31 8.37 -9.79
C ARG A 238 5.45 9.27 -9.39
N SER A 239 5.26 10.57 -9.58
CA SER A 239 6.11 11.60 -9.00
C SER A 239 6.10 11.42 -7.48
N VAL A 240 7.22 10.94 -6.93
CA VAL A 240 7.45 10.99 -5.48
C VAL A 240 7.65 12.46 -5.15
N ALA A 241 6.53 13.14 -4.86
CA ALA A 241 6.57 14.50 -4.35
C ALA A 241 7.42 14.47 -3.07
N THR A 242 8.60 15.06 -3.14
CA THR A 242 9.46 15.21 -1.97
C THR A 242 8.73 16.19 -1.05
N PRO A 243 8.29 15.78 0.15
CA PRO A 243 7.46 16.66 0.98
C PRO A 243 8.22 17.96 1.29
N GLU A 244 7.55 19.12 1.15
CA GLU A 244 8.11 20.45 1.49
C GLU A 244 8.67 20.53 2.93
N ALA A 245 8.27 19.59 3.80
CA ALA A 245 8.73 19.42 5.19
C ALA A 245 10.23 19.09 5.35
N MET A 246 10.99 18.88 4.26
CA MET A 246 12.45 18.65 4.29
C MET A 246 13.29 19.83 4.82
N ALA A 247 12.70 21.03 4.94
CA ALA A 247 13.39 22.25 5.37
C ALA A 247 13.28 22.56 6.88
N ALA A 248 12.44 21.85 7.65
CA ALA A 248 12.33 22.09 9.08
C ALA A 248 13.61 21.61 9.83
N PRO A 249 14.06 22.32 10.89
CA PRO A 249 15.26 21.97 11.65
C PRO A 249 14.97 20.77 12.57
N TRP A 250 14.98 19.57 11.99
CA TRP A 250 14.78 18.33 12.72
C TRP A 250 16.02 17.97 13.55
N PRO A 251 15.85 17.64 14.85
CA PRO A 251 16.94 17.10 15.66
C PRO A 251 17.56 15.86 15.00
N GLY A 252 18.88 15.85 14.86
CA GLY A 252 19.63 14.76 14.21
C GLY A 252 19.66 14.80 12.68
N ARG A 253 19.15 15.87 12.04
CA ARG A 253 19.25 16.09 10.58
C ARG A 253 20.72 16.18 10.17
N LEU A 254 21.09 15.44 9.13
CA LEU A 254 22.39 15.58 8.49
C LEU A 254 22.44 16.88 7.67
N PRO A 255 23.52 17.67 7.77
CA PRO A 255 23.76 18.73 6.80
C PRO A 255 24.15 18.13 5.45
N ALA A 256 23.86 18.85 4.37
CA ALA A 256 24.42 18.53 3.06
C ALA A 256 25.96 18.66 3.09
N PRO A 257 26.71 17.87 2.30
CA PRO A 257 26.22 16.87 1.36
C PRO A 257 25.59 15.67 2.08
N LEU A 258 24.64 15.02 1.42
CA LEU A 258 24.11 13.72 1.84
C LEU A 258 24.98 12.61 1.21
N PRO A 259 25.11 11.45 1.86
CA PRO A 259 25.89 10.34 1.31
C PRO A 259 25.31 9.83 0.00
N ALA A 260 26.18 9.38 -0.91
CA ALA A 260 25.79 8.86 -2.22
C ALA A 260 25.38 7.37 -2.15
N VAL A 261 25.98 6.61 -1.23
CA VAL A 261 25.74 5.16 -1.09
C VAL A 261 25.41 4.83 0.35
N VAL A 262 24.26 4.20 0.57
CA VAL A 262 23.79 3.75 1.89
C VAL A 262 23.87 2.22 1.94
N PHE A 263 24.53 1.68 2.96
CA PHE A 263 24.70 0.23 3.08
C PHE A 263 23.40 -0.44 3.56
N GLN A 264 23.03 -1.57 2.94
CA GLN A 264 21.86 -2.36 3.37
C GLN A 264 21.99 -2.85 4.82
N GLN A 265 23.22 -3.17 5.23
CA GLN A 265 23.54 -3.55 6.60
C GLN A 265 24.75 -2.75 7.07
N ALA A 266 24.55 -1.98 8.14
CA ALA A 266 25.62 -1.20 8.75
C ALA A 266 26.74 -2.12 9.28
N GLN A 267 27.99 -1.74 9.00
CA GLN A 267 29.15 -2.54 9.37
C GLN A 267 29.76 -2.03 10.67
N GLN A 268 30.14 -2.93 11.57
CA GLN A 268 30.71 -2.50 12.85
C GLN A 268 32.11 -1.93 12.66
N LEU A 269 32.38 -0.79 13.31
CA LEU A 269 33.69 -0.14 13.35
C LEU A 269 34.19 -0.01 14.79
N ILE A 270 35.50 0.21 14.91
CA ILE A 270 36.15 0.71 16.12
C ILE A 270 36.72 2.08 15.76
N VAL A 271 36.44 3.08 16.59
CA VAL A 271 37.00 4.43 16.45
C VAL A 271 37.77 4.76 17.71
N THR A 272 39.03 5.15 17.56
CA THR A 272 39.91 5.51 18.68
C THR A 272 40.43 6.93 18.54
N ASP A 273 40.80 7.53 19.67
CA ASP A 273 41.52 8.79 19.71
C ASP A 273 43.02 8.61 19.43
N ALA A 274 43.78 9.71 19.52
CA ALA A 274 45.21 9.72 19.27
C ALA A 274 46.02 8.87 20.27
N ASP A 275 45.47 8.63 21.47
CA ASP A 275 46.08 7.81 22.53
C ASP A 275 45.66 6.33 22.42
N GLY A 276 44.89 5.97 21.39
CA GLY A 276 44.37 4.62 21.15
C GLY A 276 43.21 4.23 22.05
N GLN A 277 42.58 5.18 22.75
CA GLN A 277 41.40 4.91 23.57
C GLN A 277 40.12 4.94 22.71
N PRO A 278 39.15 4.03 22.94
CA PRO A 278 37.89 4.05 22.21
C PRO A 278 37.11 5.34 22.42
N VAL A 279 36.73 6.00 21.32
CA VAL A 279 35.92 7.22 21.38
C VAL A 279 34.48 6.85 21.72
N ARG A 280 33.98 7.42 22.83
CA ARG A 280 32.62 7.20 23.32
C ARG A 280 31.79 8.48 23.24
N VAL A 281 30.48 8.33 23.04
CA VAL A 281 29.53 9.43 23.07
C VAL A 281 28.54 9.22 24.20
N ASN A 282 28.49 10.17 25.13
CA ASN A 282 27.73 10.03 26.36
C ASN A 282 26.24 10.35 26.20
N GLY A 283 25.53 10.27 27.33
CA GLY A 283 24.14 10.64 27.61
C GLY A 283 23.64 12.00 27.09
N ARG A 284 24.53 12.91 26.74
CA ARG A 284 24.23 14.28 26.29
C ARG A 284 24.84 14.62 24.93
N GLY A 285 25.37 13.64 24.21
CA GLY A 285 26.05 13.87 22.93
C GLY A 285 27.45 14.44 23.07
N GLN A 286 28.05 14.42 24.27
CA GLN A 286 29.44 14.83 24.46
C GLN A 286 30.38 13.67 24.08
N ILE A 287 31.47 14.02 23.41
CA ILE A 287 32.46 13.08 22.90
C ILE A 287 33.58 12.95 23.95
N GLY A 288 34.01 11.71 24.22
CA GLY A 288 35.05 11.41 25.21
C GLY A 288 36.50 11.60 24.74
N GLY A 289 36.72 11.89 23.46
CA GLY A 289 38.01 12.09 22.82
C GLY A 289 37.85 12.37 21.32
N ASP A 290 38.82 13.02 20.69
CA ASP A 290 38.73 13.35 19.27
C ASP A 290 38.98 12.11 18.39
N PRO A 291 38.07 11.74 17.47
CA PRO A 291 38.29 10.66 16.52
C PRO A 291 39.60 10.84 15.72
N ALA A 292 40.54 9.90 15.86
CA ALA A 292 41.82 9.92 15.17
C ALA A 292 42.06 8.71 14.26
N TYR A 293 41.52 7.54 14.62
CA TYR A 293 41.67 6.32 13.82
C TYR A 293 40.36 5.53 13.74
N THR A 294 40.12 4.90 12.59
CA THR A 294 39.04 3.93 12.40
C THR A 294 39.61 2.57 12.03
N GLN A 295 39.01 1.50 12.56
CA GLN A 295 39.29 0.13 12.16
C GLN A 295 37.97 -0.61 11.89
N GLY A 296 37.87 -1.27 10.75
CA GLY A 296 36.73 -2.11 10.39
C GLY A 296 37.09 -3.16 9.36
N GLU A 297 36.21 -4.13 9.16
CA GLU A 297 36.40 -5.17 8.15
C GLU A 297 36.31 -4.58 6.72
N LEU A 298 35.32 -3.71 6.48
CA LEU A 298 35.12 -3.08 5.17
C LEU A 298 36.13 -1.96 4.87
N LEU A 299 36.36 -1.08 5.86
CA LEU A 299 37.25 0.07 5.69
C LEU A 299 38.72 -0.25 5.95
N GLY A 300 39.05 -1.40 6.55
CA GLY A 300 40.40 -1.62 7.06
C GLY A 300 40.76 -0.62 8.17
N SER A 301 42.05 -0.32 8.31
CA SER A 301 42.57 0.63 9.29
C SER A 301 42.98 1.94 8.61
N HIS A 302 42.36 3.05 8.99
CA HIS A 302 42.64 4.37 8.44
C HIS A 302 42.76 5.43 9.52
N SER A 303 43.57 6.45 9.28
CA SER A 303 43.60 7.68 10.07
C SER A 303 42.50 8.63 9.62
N ILE A 304 41.83 9.24 10.59
CA ILE A 304 40.80 10.26 10.41
C ILE A 304 41.50 11.61 10.32
N VAL A 305 41.33 12.33 9.21
CA VAL A 305 41.93 13.65 8.97
C VAL A 305 40.95 14.80 9.21
N GLY A 306 39.66 14.50 9.31
CA GLY A 306 38.62 15.45 9.67
C GLY A 306 37.33 14.74 10.07
N TRP A 307 36.51 15.42 10.87
CA TRP A 307 35.19 14.90 11.21
C TRP A 307 34.18 16.03 11.48
N GLY A 308 32.90 15.74 11.23
CA GLY A 308 31.77 16.60 11.56
C GLY A 308 30.78 15.85 12.45
N GLY A 309 30.09 16.58 13.33
CA GLY A 309 29.14 16.02 14.30
C GLY A 309 29.45 16.47 15.73
N PRO A 310 28.83 15.87 16.76
CA PRO A 310 27.84 14.81 16.68
C PRO A 310 26.44 15.36 16.36
N TRP A 311 25.79 14.83 15.32
CA TRP A 311 24.35 15.09 15.11
C TRP A 311 23.55 14.11 15.94
N PHE A 312 23.13 14.59 17.11
CA PHE A 312 22.46 13.78 18.11
C PHE A 312 20.99 13.55 17.76
N LEU A 313 20.56 12.29 17.78
CA LEU A 313 19.20 11.85 17.56
C LEU A 313 18.72 11.09 18.79
N ASP A 314 17.69 11.63 19.46
CA ASP A 314 17.00 11.00 20.58
C ASP A 314 15.50 10.94 20.26
N GLU A 315 15.02 9.73 19.97
CA GLU A 315 13.65 9.48 19.53
C GLU A 315 12.92 8.61 20.55
N ARG A 316 11.63 8.91 20.72
CA ARG A 316 10.72 8.13 21.56
C ARG A 316 11.29 7.89 22.97
N TRP A 317 11.94 8.91 23.54
CA TRP A 317 12.58 8.84 24.86
C TRP A 317 11.60 8.48 25.99
N TRP A 318 10.30 8.69 25.75
CA TRP A 318 9.19 8.35 26.63
C TRP A 318 8.72 6.88 26.53
N ASP A 319 9.13 6.13 25.51
CA ASP A 319 8.77 4.73 25.28
C ASP A 319 10.01 3.84 25.45
N SER A 320 10.11 3.10 26.56
CA SER A 320 11.28 2.27 26.85
C SER A 320 11.52 1.15 25.83
N ALA A 321 10.48 0.71 25.11
CA ALA A 321 10.60 -0.35 24.09
C ALA A 321 11.00 0.21 22.71
N LYS A 322 10.64 1.46 22.42
CA LYS A 322 10.92 2.12 21.14
C LYS A 322 11.93 3.26 21.22
N LYS A 323 12.55 3.47 22.39
CA LYS A 323 13.56 4.48 22.62
C LYS A 323 14.76 4.20 21.73
N HIS A 324 15.09 5.19 20.90
CA HIS A 324 16.26 5.12 20.04
C HIS A 324 17.15 6.33 20.27
N ARG A 325 18.42 6.06 20.50
CA ARG A 325 19.43 7.07 20.81
C ARG A 325 20.67 6.80 20.00
N GLN A 326 21.06 7.76 19.18
CA GLN A 326 22.25 7.65 18.35
C GLN A 326 22.91 9.01 18.09
N ALA A 327 24.20 8.98 17.77
CA ALA A 327 24.95 10.17 17.35
C ALA A 327 25.61 9.88 16.00
N ARG A 328 25.44 10.78 15.03
CA ARG A 328 26.03 10.64 13.71
C ARG A 328 27.27 11.47 13.55
N PHE A 329 28.22 10.96 12.76
CA PHE A 329 29.49 11.57 12.44
C PHE A 329 29.77 11.43 10.95
N GLN A 330 30.28 12.50 10.36
CA GLN A 330 30.91 12.46 9.04
C GLN A 330 32.41 12.32 9.31
N LEU A 331 33.03 11.23 8.86
CA LEU A 331 34.46 11.02 9.00
C LEU A 331 35.13 11.16 7.64
N LEU A 332 36.16 11.99 7.56
CA LEU A 332 37.06 12.11 6.42
C LEU A 332 38.33 11.32 6.73
N LEU A 333 38.64 10.33 5.90
CA LEU A 333 39.80 9.47 6.05
C LEU A 333 41.00 10.02 5.24
N ALA A 334 42.21 9.60 5.61
CA ALA A 334 43.44 10.08 4.97
C ALA A 334 43.62 9.64 3.51
N ASP A 335 42.89 8.62 3.06
CA ASP A 335 42.83 8.20 1.66
C ASP A 335 41.94 9.12 0.79
N GLY A 336 41.29 10.11 1.42
CA GLY A 336 40.41 11.08 0.77
C GLY A 336 38.94 10.68 0.79
N THR A 337 38.60 9.48 1.25
CA THR A 337 37.21 9.01 1.31
C THR A 337 36.46 9.59 2.51
N ALA A 338 35.16 9.84 2.33
CA ALA A 338 34.29 10.28 3.41
C ALA A 338 33.17 9.27 3.69
N HIS A 339 32.89 9.07 4.98
CA HIS A 339 31.91 8.10 5.45
C HIS A 339 30.97 8.64 6.52
N LEU A 340 29.73 8.18 6.52
CA LEU A 340 28.75 8.43 7.56
C LEU A 340 28.79 7.29 8.58
N CYS A 341 29.19 7.62 9.80
CA CYS A 341 29.27 6.70 10.92
C CYS A 341 28.26 7.06 12.01
N VAL A 342 27.75 6.05 12.71
CA VAL A 342 26.77 6.20 13.78
C VAL A 342 27.26 5.51 15.04
N VAL A 343 27.13 6.21 16.16
CA VAL A 343 27.32 5.64 17.50
C VAL A 343 25.96 5.30 18.09
N GLN A 344 25.74 4.02 18.35
CA GLN A 344 24.54 3.52 19.02
C GLN A 344 24.93 2.47 20.06
N SER A 345 24.42 2.62 21.29
CA SER A 345 24.73 1.73 22.42
C SER A 345 26.24 1.53 22.61
N GLU A 346 26.99 2.64 22.54
CA GLU A 346 28.46 2.71 22.66
C GLU A 346 29.26 1.96 21.57
N LYS A 347 28.60 1.52 20.50
CA LYS A 347 29.23 0.87 19.36
C LYS A 347 29.18 1.77 18.13
N TRP A 348 30.26 1.75 17.36
CA TRP A 348 30.36 2.48 16.10
C TRP A 348 29.92 1.59 14.94
N TRP A 349 29.21 2.20 14.00
CA TRP A 349 28.66 1.57 12.81
C TRP A 349 28.91 2.45 11.60
N LEU A 350 29.32 1.85 10.49
CA LEU A 350 29.41 2.46 9.18
C LEU A 350 28.06 2.32 8.48
N GLU A 351 27.37 3.43 8.22
CA GLU A 351 26.03 3.44 7.63
C GLU A 351 26.05 3.81 6.14
N ALA A 352 26.92 4.73 5.73
CA ALA A 352 26.94 5.23 4.35
C ALA A 352 28.33 5.75 3.90
N SER A 353 28.49 5.91 2.59
CA SER A 353 29.66 6.49 1.92
C SER A 353 29.25 7.74 1.13
N TYR A 354 30.13 8.74 1.09
CA TYR A 354 29.95 9.95 0.27
C TYR A 354 30.50 9.82 -1.15
N GLU A 355 31.21 8.71 -1.42
CA GLU A 355 31.74 8.33 -2.74
C GLU A 355 30.70 7.71 -3.66
#